data_AF-A0A1C2DMX6-F1
#
_entry.id   AF-A0A1C2DMX6-F1
#
_cell.length_a   1.000
_cell.length_b   1.000
_cell.length_c   1.000
_cell.angle_alpha   90.00
_cell.angle_beta   90.00
_cell.angle_gamma   90.00
#
_symmetry.space_group_name_H-M   'P 1'
#
loop_
_entity.id
_entity.type
_entity.pdbx_description
1 polymer ?
#
loop_
_entity_poly.entity_id
_entity_poly.type
_entity_poly.pdbx_seq_one_letter_code
_entity_poly.pdbx_strand_id
1 'polypeptide(L)'
;MSPPRPRHEREQLDLFRALPGDLAPRDAQDLMAYPFFSLAKSKRLAPIDFKAGPVVIRVEAVSEHGMATIWDADVLIWAASQIVEARDAGLRPSRLMGTTPYEILNFIGRGVSLRDYDRLKAALDRLQSTTIATSIRQPNERRMHRFSWINEWKEKADARGRPLGLELIVPDWFYAAVLDDALVLTIDRAYFDLTGGLERWLYRLVRKHGGRQEHGWSFDFAHLHAKSGSLSPLKHFAYDLRDIVRRQPLPGYRLRIEPCAGGPEILSFVTTDPDALGTPRRHRRSPIRSGDKL
;
A
#
# COMPACT_ATOMS: atom_id res chain seq x y z
N MET A 1 -4.68 -12.12 -44.97
CA MET A 1 -4.54 -12.55 -43.57
C MET A 1 -4.82 -11.35 -42.69
N SER A 2 -5.93 -11.34 -41.94
CA SER A 2 -6.19 -10.27 -40.97
C SER A 2 -5.15 -10.36 -39.83
N PRO A 3 -4.59 -9.24 -39.34
CA PRO A 3 -3.70 -9.27 -38.21
C PRO A 3 -4.43 -9.86 -36.99
N PRO A 4 -3.77 -10.66 -36.15
CA PRO A 4 -4.39 -11.16 -34.93
C PRO A 4 -4.87 -9.96 -34.10
N ARG A 5 -6.14 -9.96 -33.71
CA ARG A 5 -6.66 -8.94 -32.76
C ARG A 5 -5.76 -8.97 -31.51
N PRO A 6 -5.32 -7.81 -31.00
CA PRO A 6 -4.60 -7.78 -29.74
C PRO A 6 -5.52 -8.39 -28.66
N ARG A 7 -5.09 -9.52 -28.07
CA ARG A 7 -5.80 -10.13 -26.95
C ARG A 7 -5.74 -9.16 -25.78
N HIS A 8 -6.89 -8.84 -25.20
CA HIS A 8 -6.96 -7.95 -24.03
C HIS A 8 -6.07 -8.51 -22.89
N GLU A 9 -5.41 -7.67 -22.09
CA GLU A 9 -4.51 -8.07 -21.00
C GLU A 9 -5.12 -9.20 -20.14
N ARG A 10 -6.40 -9.06 -19.84
CA ARG A 10 -7.23 -10.02 -19.13
C ARG A 10 -7.25 -11.43 -19.72
N GLU A 11 -7.28 -11.58 -21.05
CA GLU A 11 -7.33 -12.88 -21.73
C GLU A 11 -6.00 -13.64 -21.63
N GLN A 12 -4.93 -12.96 -21.20
CA GLN A 12 -3.58 -13.51 -21.05
C GLN A 12 -3.26 -13.87 -19.59
N LEU A 13 -4.12 -13.51 -18.64
CA LEU A 13 -3.93 -13.72 -17.21
C LEU A 13 -4.83 -14.83 -16.68
N ASP A 14 -4.25 -15.76 -15.94
CA ASP A 14 -5.02 -16.75 -15.17
C ASP A 14 -5.72 -16.07 -13.99
N LEU A 15 -6.95 -16.48 -13.68
CA LEU A 15 -7.69 -15.96 -12.53
C LEU A 15 -7.10 -16.52 -11.22
N PHE A 16 -6.58 -15.64 -10.37
CA PHE A 16 -6.19 -15.96 -9.00
C PHE A 16 -7.34 -15.62 -8.05
N ARG A 17 -7.90 -16.62 -7.36
CA ARG A 17 -8.95 -16.39 -6.36
C ARG A 17 -8.33 -16.07 -5.01
N ALA A 18 -8.90 -15.09 -4.32
CA ALA A 18 -8.51 -14.73 -2.97
C ALA A 18 -8.53 -15.96 -2.04
N LEU A 19 -7.50 -16.06 -1.22
CA LEU A 19 -7.35 -17.11 -0.22
C LEU A 19 -8.22 -16.78 1.00
N PRO A 20 -8.89 -17.80 1.60
CA PRO A 20 -9.59 -17.64 2.86
C PRO A 20 -8.60 -17.59 4.04
N GLY A 21 -9.02 -16.97 5.14
CA GLY A 21 -8.31 -17.02 6.42
C GLY A 21 -7.76 -15.68 6.91
N ASP A 22 -7.15 -15.72 8.10
CA ASP A 22 -6.57 -14.55 8.77
C ASP A 22 -5.13 -14.30 8.30
N LEU A 23 -5.01 -13.67 7.13
CA LEU A 23 -3.75 -13.37 6.47
C LEU A 23 -3.05 -12.18 7.14
N ALA A 24 -1.78 -12.31 7.51
CA ALA A 24 -1.05 -11.19 8.08
C ALA A 24 -0.91 -10.04 7.04
N PRO A 25 -1.30 -8.79 7.37
CA PRO A 25 -1.25 -7.70 6.41
C PRO A 25 0.16 -7.43 5.88
N ARG A 26 0.27 -7.22 4.57
CA ARG A 26 1.51 -6.96 3.83
C ARG A 26 1.36 -5.68 3.02
N ASP A 27 2.34 -4.80 3.12
CA ASP A 27 2.38 -3.56 2.35
C ASP A 27 3.68 -3.46 1.55
N ALA A 28 3.59 -2.84 0.38
CA ALA A 28 4.73 -2.63 -0.51
C ALA A 28 5.55 -1.43 -0.03
N GLN A 29 6.85 -1.62 0.18
CA GLN A 29 7.74 -0.65 0.81
C GLN A 29 7.82 0.69 0.07
N ASP A 30 7.66 0.71 -1.26
CA ASP A 30 7.64 1.97 -2.02
C ASP A 30 6.45 2.84 -1.65
N LEU A 31 5.26 2.23 -1.48
CA LEU A 31 4.06 2.96 -1.11
C LEU A 31 4.12 3.46 0.35
N MET A 32 5.02 2.91 1.15
CA MET A 32 5.30 3.36 2.52
C MET A 32 6.29 4.52 2.58
N ALA A 33 7.19 4.61 1.59
CA ALA A 33 8.29 5.57 1.58
C ALA A 33 7.93 6.90 0.88
N TYR A 34 6.95 6.89 -0.02
CA TYR A 34 6.70 8.00 -0.94
C TYR A 34 5.22 8.42 -1.03
N PRO A 35 4.93 9.69 -1.39
CA PRO A 35 3.57 10.22 -1.38
C PRO A 35 2.81 9.83 -2.65
N PHE A 36 2.17 8.67 -2.62
CA PHE A 36 1.34 8.18 -3.73
C PHE A 36 -0.16 8.48 -3.59
N PHE A 37 -0.59 8.96 -2.43
CA PHE A 37 -2.00 9.08 -2.07
C PHE A 37 -2.31 10.42 -1.42
N SER A 38 -3.53 10.91 -1.62
CA SER A 38 -4.06 12.04 -0.84
C SER A 38 -4.21 11.66 0.64
N LEU A 39 -3.74 12.52 1.54
CA LEU A 39 -3.89 12.33 3.00
C LEU A 39 -5.20 12.89 3.55
N ALA A 40 -5.98 13.59 2.73
CA ALA A 40 -7.27 14.14 3.11
C ALA A 40 -8.42 13.25 2.59
N LYS A 41 -9.53 13.20 3.34
CA LYS A 41 -10.77 12.56 2.88
C LYS A 41 -11.51 13.39 1.83
N SER A 42 -11.20 14.68 1.76
CA SER A 42 -11.74 15.57 0.73
C SER A 42 -11.13 15.25 -0.64
N LYS A 43 -11.93 15.50 -1.67
CA LYS A 43 -11.54 15.32 -3.06
C LYS A 43 -10.34 16.22 -3.39
N ARG A 44 -9.22 15.60 -3.78
CA ARG A 44 -8.01 16.29 -4.23
C ARG A 44 -7.90 16.20 -5.75
N LEU A 45 -7.81 17.35 -6.42
CA LEU A 45 -7.49 17.47 -7.85
C LEU A 45 -6.07 18.00 -8.09
N ALA A 46 -5.52 18.74 -7.14
CA ALA A 46 -4.14 19.21 -7.23
C ALA A 46 -3.19 18.01 -7.25
N PRO A 47 -2.24 17.94 -8.21
CA PRO A 47 -1.34 16.81 -8.33
C PRO A 47 -0.43 16.68 -7.10
N ILE A 48 0.16 15.49 -6.92
CA ILE A 48 1.35 15.33 -6.09
C ILE A 48 2.54 15.34 -7.03
N ASP A 49 3.36 16.38 -6.99
CA ASP A 49 4.66 16.43 -7.64
C ASP A 49 5.73 16.28 -6.56
N PHE A 50 6.41 15.13 -6.53
CA PHE A 50 7.44 14.82 -5.54
C PHE A 50 8.78 14.59 -6.22
N LYS A 51 9.83 15.22 -5.66
CA LYS A 51 11.21 15.05 -6.11
C LYS A 51 12.16 14.99 -4.92
N ALA A 52 12.93 13.91 -4.82
CA ALA A 52 13.98 13.75 -3.82
C ALA A 52 15.15 12.98 -4.42
N GLY A 53 16.30 13.65 -4.61
CA GLY A 53 17.44 13.08 -5.31
C GLY A 53 17.06 12.57 -6.72
N PRO A 54 17.31 11.29 -7.05
CA PRO A 54 16.95 10.71 -8.35
C PRO A 54 15.46 10.31 -8.46
N VAL A 55 14.73 10.34 -7.35
CA VAL A 55 13.33 9.91 -7.31
C VAL A 55 12.42 11.06 -7.74
N VAL A 56 11.60 10.80 -8.75
CA VAL A 56 10.56 11.69 -9.24
C VAL A 56 9.25 10.91 -9.27
N ILE A 57 8.21 11.48 -8.69
CA ILE A 57 6.86 10.93 -8.69
C ILE A 57 5.89 12.04 -9.05
N ARG A 58 4.94 11.72 -9.92
CA ARG A 58 3.79 12.57 -10.23
C ARG A 58 2.53 11.74 -10.09
N VAL A 59 1.57 12.23 -9.32
CA VAL A 59 0.25 11.60 -9.15
C VAL A 59 -0.82 12.59 -9.59
N GLU A 60 -1.67 12.16 -10.51
CA GLU A 60 -2.69 12.97 -11.14
C GLU A 60 -4.07 12.34 -10.93
N ALA A 61 -5.06 13.20 -10.83
CA ALA A 61 -6.44 12.82 -10.57
C ALA A 61 -7.35 13.27 -11.71
N VAL A 62 -8.45 12.55 -11.92
CA VAL A 62 -9.54 13.00 -12.79
C VAL A 62 -10.56 13.84 -12.02
N SER A 63 -11.22 14.74 -12.74
CA SER A 63 -12.22 15.65 -12.16
C SER A 63 -13.41 14.94 -11.54
N GLU A 64 -13.79 13.76 -12.01
CA GLU A 64 -14.96 13.01 -11.54
C GLU A 64 -14.73 12.38 -10.16
N HIS A 65 -13.68 11.57 -10.01
CA HIS A 65 -13.42 10.80 -8.80
C HIS A 65 -12.44 11.49 -7.84
N GLY A 66 -11.55 12.34 -8.34
CA GLY A 66 -10.41 12.85 -7.57
C GLY A 66 -9.31 11.80 -7.37
N MET A 67 -8.28 12.20 -6.62
CA MET A 67 -7.12 11.35 -6.35
C MET A 67 -7.45 10.22 -5.36
N ALA A 68 -6.86 9.04 -5.59
CA ALA A 68 -6.83 7.97 -4.60
C ALA A 68 -6.25 8.47 -3.27
N THR A 69 -6.94 8.12 -2.20
CA THR A 69 -6.63 8.53 -0.84
C THR A 69 -5.88 7.43 -0.10
N ILE A 70 -5.26 7.78 1.02
CA ILE A 70 -4.51 6.82 1.85
C ILE A 70 -5.40 5.70 2.44
N TRP A 71 -6.72 5.86 2.46
CA TRP A 71 -7.67 4.80 2.81
C TRP A 71 -7.93 3.84 1.65
N ASP A 72 -7.84 4.32 0.40
CA ASP A 72 -8.00 3.46 -0.78
C ASP A 72 -6.81 2.48 -0.90
N ALA A 73 -5.64 2.86 -0.37
CA ALA A 73 -4.47 1.99 -0.27
C ALA A 73 -4.74 0.68 0.51
N ASP A 74 -5.80 0.62 1.33
CA ASP A 74 -6.18 -0.58 2.07
C ASP A 74 -6.53 -1.75 1.13
N VAL A 75 -7.08 -1.45 -0.05
CA VAL A 75 -7.33 -2.44 -1.11
C VAL A 75 -6.01 -3.01 -1.65
N LEU A 76 -4.98 -2.18 -1.77
CA LEU A 76 -3.65 -2.62 -2.23
C LEU A 76 -2.94 -3.44 -1.15
N ILE A 77 -3.10 -3.10 0.12
CA ILE A 77 -2.59 -3.91 1.24
C ILE A 77 -3.26 -5.30 1.24
N TRP A 78 -4.58 -5.35 1.03
CA TRP A 78 -5.27 -6.63 0.83
C TRP A 78 -4.70 -7.42 -0.35
N ALA A 79 -4.55 -6.78 -1.52
CA ALA A 79 -4.03 -7.44 -2.72
C ALA A 79 -2.61 -7.98 -2.51
N ALA A 80 -1.72 -7.18 -1.91
CA ALA A 80 -0.37 -7.60 -1.58
C ALA A 80 -0.35 -8.79 -0.62
N SER A 81 -1.20 -8.77 0.41
CA SER A 81 -1.30 -9.86 1.38
C SER A 81 -1.71 -11.18 0.73
N GLN A 82 -2.68 -11.12 -0.19
CA GLN A 82 -3.15 -12.29 -0.95
C GLN A 82 -2.07 -12.87 -1.87
N ILE A 83 -1.36 -12.01 -2.61
CA ILE A 83 -0.29 -12.42 -3.54
C ILE A 83 0.88 -13.06 -2.76
N VAL A 84 1.29 -12.43 -1.66
CA VAL A 84 2.39 -12.90 -0.81
C VAL A 84 2.04 -14.24 -0.18
N GLU A 85 0.85 -14.38 0.41
CA GLU A 85 0.45 -15.66 1.00
C GLU A 85 0.38 -16.77 -0.04
N ALA A 86 -0.21 -16.51 -1.22
CA ALA A 86 -0.27 -17.51 -2.29
C ALA A 86 1.12 -17.98 -2.71
N ARG A 87 2.05 -17.04 -2.90
CA ARG A 87 3.44 -17.35 -3.22
C ARG A 87 4.12 -18.15 -2.11
N ASP A 88 3.95 -17.75 -0.84
CA ASP A 88 4.54 -18.42 0.33
C ASP A 88 3.99 -19.85 0.50
N ALA A 89 2.72 -20.07 0.13
CA ALA A 89 2.08 -21.38 0.08
C ALA A 89 2.48 -22.22 -1.15
N GLY A 90 3.37 -21.72 -2.02
CA GLY A 90 3.80 -22.40 -3.25
C GLY A 90 2.77 -22.39 -4.38
N LEU A 91 1.71 -21.59 -4.26
CA LEU A 91 0.74 -21.35 -5.33
C LEU A 91 1.30 -20.32 -6.33
N ARG A 92 0.72 -20.30 -7.54
CA ARG A 92 1.05 -19.29 -8.54
C ARG A 92 0.02 -18.15 -8.45
N PRO A 93 0.36 -17.00 -7.82
CA PRO A 93 -0.52 -15.84 -7.87
C PRO A 93 -0.60 -15.27 -9.29
N SER A 94 -1.58 -14.39 -9.50
CA SER A 94 -1.78 -13.66 -10.75
C SER A 94 -2.21 -12.23 -10.44
N ARG A 95 -1.99 -11.35 -11.41
CA ARG A 95 -2.46 -9.96 -11.38
C ARG A 95 -3.98 -9.86 -11.48
N LEU A 96 -4.62 -10.81 -12.16
CA LEU A 96 -6.08 -10.90 -12.24
C LEU A 96 -6.60 -11.62 -10.99
N MET A 97 -7.12 -10.83 -10.04
CA MET A 97 -7.61 -11.30 -8.75
C MET A 97 -9.14 -11.39 -8.76
N GLY A 98 -9.69 -12.49 -8.26
CA GLY A 98 -11.12 -12.69 -8.02
C GLY A 98 -11.43 -12.79 -6.53
N THR A 99 -12.45 -12.06 -6.08
CA THR A 99 -12.82 -11.92 -4.66
C THR A 99 -14.29 -11.54 -4.52
N THR A 100 -14.76 -11.31 -3.30
CA THR A 100 -16.02 -10.66 -2.98
C THR A 100 -15.76 -9.32 -2.25
N PRO A 101 -16.68 -8.34 -2.35
CA PRO A 101 -16.60 -7.13 -1.52
C PRO A 101 -16.48 -7.43 -0.02
N TYR A 102 -17.19 -8.46 0.45
CA TYR A 102 -17.14 -8.94 1.83
C TYR A 102 -15.73 -9.33 2.26
N GLU A 103 -14.99 -10.09 1.44
CA GLU A 103 -13.64 -10.55 1.78
C GLU A 103 -12.65 -9.39 1.91
N ILE A 104 -12.73 -8.40 1.02
CA ILE A 104 -11.90 -7.19 1.14
C ILE A 104 -12.25 -6.44 2.42
N LEU A 105 -13.53 -6.10 2.62
CA LEU A 105 -13.98 -5.27 3.74
C LEU A 105 -13.71 -5.92 5.09
N ASN A 106 -13.95 -7.23 5.20
CA ASN A 106 -13.65 -7.99 6.40
C ASN A 106 -12.14 -7.98 6.70
N PHE A 107 -11.29 -8.16 5.69
CA PHE A 107 -9.83 -8.13 5.88
C PHE A 107 -9.33 -6.78 6.39
N ILE A 108 -9.87 -5.68 5.85
CA ILE A 108 -9.49 -4.30 6.23
C ILE A 108 -10.28 -3.76 7.43
N GLY A 109 -11.03 -4.60 8.16
CA GLY A 109 -11.75 -4.22 9.38
C GLY A 109 -12.89 -3.22 9.16
N ARG A 110 -13.54 -3.23 7.98
CA ARG A 110 -14.66 -2.34 7.65
C ARG A 110 -16.00 -3.06 7.78
N GLY A 111 -17.06 -2.27 7.96
CA GLY A 111 -18.42 -2.76 7.92
C GLY A 111 -18.79 -3.35 6.55
N VAL A 112 -19.87 -4.13 6.53
CA VAL A 112 -20.38 -4.82 5.34
C VAL A 112 -21.79 -4.36 4.97
N SER A 113 -22.09 -3.08 5.26
CA SER A 113 -23.35 -2.47 4.85
C SER A 113 -23.33 -2.07 3.37
N LEU A 114 -24.51 -1.78 2.79
CA LEU A 114 -24.61 -1.23 1.44
C LEU A 114 -23.72 0.01 1.25
N ARG A 115 -23.69 0.89 2.26
CA ARG A 115 -22.85 2.09 2.27
C ARG A 115 -21.36 1.76 2.21
N ASP A 116 -20.93 0.70 2.87
CA ASP A 116 -19.53 0.26 2.86
C ASP A 116 -19.16 -0.35 1.50
N TYR A 117 -20.10 -1.04 0.86
CA TYR A 117 -19.92 -1.58 -0.49
C TYR A 117 -19.81 -0.45 -1.51
N ASP A 118 -20.67 0.58 -1.44
CA ASP A 118 -20.59 1.76 -2.31
C ASP A 118 -19.27 2.53 -2.11
N ARG A 119 -18.79 2.61 -0.87
CA ARG A 119 -17.48 3.21 -0.57
C ARG A 119 -16.32 2.41 -1.18
N LEU A 120 -16.39 1.08 -1.17
CA LEU A 120 -15.40 0.23 -1.82
C LEU A 120 -15.42 0.46 -3.34
N LYS A 121 -16.59 0.54 -3.97
CA LYS A 121 -16.70 0.86 -5.41
C LYS A 121 -16.06 2.21 -5.72
N ALA A 122 -16.39 3.24 -4.95
CA ALA A 122 -15.79 4.56 -5.11
C ALA A 122 -14.27 4.55 -4.89
N ALA A 123 -13.75 3.68 -4.01
CA ALA A 123 -12.31 3.49 -3.84
C ALA A 123 -11.67 2.83 -5.07
N LEU A 124 -12.29 1.80 -5.64
CA LEU A 124 -11.84 1.16 -6.87
C LEU A 124 -11.83 2.15 -8.05
N ASP A 125 -12.87 2.98 -8.19
CA ASP A 125 -12.93 4.05 -9.20
C ASP A 125 -11.78 5.05 -9.04
N ARG A 126 -11.50 5.50 -7.81
CA ARG A 126 -10.36 6.40 -7.53
C ARG A 126 -9.02 5.72 -7.83
N LEU A 127 -8.84 4.45 -7.46
CA LEU A 127 -7.62 3.69 -7.73
C LEU A 127 -7.38 3.46 -9.23
N GLN A 128 -8.45 3.23 -10.00
CA GLN A 128 -8.36 3.05 -11.45
C GLN A 128 -8.11 4.38 -12.18
N SER A 129 -8.73 5.46 -11.70
CA SER A 129 -8.66 6.77 -12.37
C SER A 129 -7.48 7.64 -11.94
N THR A 130 -6.74 7.26 -10.89
CA THR A 130 -5.52 7.95 -10.47
C THR A 130 -4.32 7.49 -11.28
N THR A 131 -3.71 8.41 -12.03
CA THR A 131 -2.52 8.14 -12.84
C THR A 131 -1.25 8.44 -12.05
N ILE A 132 -0.31 7.50 -12.03
CA ILE A 132 1.01 7.65 -11.44
C ILE A 132 2.05 7.67 -12.55
N ALA A 133 3.03 8.57 -12.45
CA ALA A 133 4.29 8.50 -13.16
C ALA A 133 5.43 8.45 -12.14
N THR A 134 6.36 7.48 -12.25
CA THR A 134 7.48 7.37 -11.30
C THR A 134 8.79 6.94 -11.96
N SER A 135 9.92 7.41 -11.41
CA SER A 135 11.26 6.88 -11.72
C SER A 135 11.68 5.69 -10.83
N ILE A 136 10.84 5.30 -9.85
CA ILE A 136 11.15 4.20 -8.95
C ILE A 136 11.20 2.88 -9.72
N ARG A 137 12.27 2.12 -9.49
CA ARG A 137 12.63 0.89 -10.21
C ARG A 137 12.77 1.08 -11.73
N GLN A 138 13.19 2.27 -12.16
CA GLN A 138 13.52 2.58 -13.55
C GLN A 138 15.02 2.93 -13.71
N PRO A 139 15.96 2.01 -13.39
CA PRO A 139 17.40 2.33 -13.35
C PRO A 139 18.01 2.66 -14.72
N ASN A 140 17.45 2.09 -15.80
CA ASN A 140 18.01 2.16 -17.16
C ASN A 140 17.18 3.00 -18.12
N GLU A 141 16.04 3.53 -17.68
CA GLU A 141 15.14 4.28 -18.55
C GLU A 141 15.26 5.78 -18.27
N ARG A 142 15.49 6.57 -19.34
CA ARG A 142 15.27 8.04 -19.28
C ARG A 142 13.79 8.41 -19.15
N ARG A 143 12.89 7.41 -19.03
CA ARG A 143 11.43 7.58 -19.06
C ARG A 143 10.85 7.16 -17.71
N MET A 144 9.80 7.87 -17.31
CA MET A 144 9.02 7.51 -16.12
C MET A 144 8.03 6.40 -16.50
N HIS A 145 7.89 5.40 -15.63
CA HIS A 145 6.87 4.38 -15.79
C HIS A 145 5.52 4.95 -15.37
N ARG A 146 4.46 4.69 -16.16
CA ARG A 146 3.12 5.23 -15.96
C ARG A 146 2.08 4.13 -15.84
N PHE A 147 1.23 4.23 -14.83
CA PHE A 147 0.20 3.23 -14.53
C PHE A 147 -0.90 3.81 -13.63
N SER A 148 -1.99 3.06 -13.46
CA SER A 148 -3.00 3.27 -12.42
C SER A 148 -2.92 2.16 -11.38
N TRP A 149 -3.36 2.42 -10.14
CA TRP A 149 -3.30 1.41 -9.07
C TRP A 149 -4.14 0.16 -9.34
N ILE A 150 -5.18 0.30 -10.16
CA ILE A 150 -6.00 -0.79 -10.70
C ILE A 150 -6.14 -0.55 -12.21
N ASN A 151 -5.74 -1.52 -13.04
CA ASN A 151 -5.87 -1.42 -14.49
C ASN A 151 -7.33 -1.61 -14.92
N GLU A 152 -8.00 -2.60 -14.32
CA GLU A 152 -9.37 -2.99 -14.61
C GLU A 152 -10.01 -3.49 -13.33
N TRP A 153 -11.29 -3.18 -13.11
CA TRP A 153 -12.12 -3.90 -12.16
C TRP A 153 -13.53 -4.10 -12.72
N LYS A 154 -14.21 -5.17 -12.29
CA LYS A 154 -15.60 -5.43 -12.67
C LYS A 154 -16.35 -6.20 -11.60
N GLU A 155 -17.60 -5.83 -11.41
CA GLU A 155 -18.55 -6.64 -10.67
C GLU A 155 -19.00 -7.82 -11.53
N LYS A 156 -19.18 -8.98 -10.90
CA LYS A 156 -19.78 -10.14 -11.54
C LYS A 156 -21.17 -10.35 -11.02
N ALA A 157 -22.08 -10.64 -11.92
CA ALA A 157 -23.41 -11.11 -11.61
C ALA A 157 -23.73 -12.35 -12.45
N ASP A 158 -24.63 -13.20 -11.95
CA ASP A 158 -25.20 -14.27 -12.75
C ASP A 158 -26.26 -13.73 -13.73
N ALA A 159 -26.81 -14.61 -14.57
CA ALA A 159 -27.85 -14.25 -15.54
C ALA A 159 -29.15 -13.71 -14.91
N ARG A 160 -29.31 -13.86 -13.59
CA ARG A 160 -30.47 -13.37 -12.82
C ARG A 160 -30.12 -12.10 -12.02
N GLY A 161 -28.92 -11.53 -12.23
CA GLY A 161 -28.46 -10.32 -11.55
C GLY A 161 -27.93 -10.54 -10.12
N ARG A 162 -27.77 -11.81 -9.67
CA ARG A 162 -27.21 -12.07 -8.34
C ARG A 162 -25.70 -11.80 -8.34
N PRO A 163 -25.16 -11.03 -7.39
CA PRO A 163 -23.74 -10.73 -7.34
C PRO A 163 -22.92 -12.01 -7.09
N LEU A 164 -21.97 -12.29 -7.98
CA LEU A 164 -21.04 -13.41 -7.94
C LEU A 164 -19.66 -13.02 -7.41
N GLY A 165 -19.39 -11.71 -7.25
CA GLY A 165 -18.14 -11.20 -6.72
C GLY A 165 -17.59 -10.01 -7.51
N LEU A 166 -16.29 -9.81 -7.35
CA LEU A 166 -15.48 -8.73 -7.91
C LEU A 166 -14.24 -9.36 -8.53
N GLU A 167 -13.86 -8.88 -9.72
CA GLU A 167 -12.56 -9.18 -10.30
C GLU A 167 -11.81 -7.88 -10.54
N LEU A 168 -10.50 -7.86 -10.27
CA LEU A 168 -9.64 -6.69 -10.46
C LEU A 168 -8.26 -7.10 -10.99
N ILE A 169 -7.63 -6.21 -11.75
CA ILE A 169 -6.28 -6.38 -12.30
C ILE A 169 -5.39 -5.31 -11.67
N VAL A 170 -4.44 -5.73 -10.84
CA VAL A 170 -3.39 -4.83 -10.32
C VAL A 170 -2.32 -4.58 -11.40
N PRO A 171 -1.62 -3.43 -11.42
CA PRO A 171 -0.59 -3.14 -12.41
C PRO A 171 0.64 -4.04 -12.22
N ASP A 172 1.38 -4.25 -13.31
CA ASP A 172 2.63 -5.04 -13.32
C ASP A 172 3.66 -4.45 -12.36
N TRP A 173 3.79 -3.12 -12.31
CA TRP A 173 4.71 -2.42 -11.43
C TRP A 173 4.46 -2.74 -9.94
N PHE A 174 3.19 -2.82 -9.52
CA PHE A 174 2.81 -3.20 -8.16
C PHE A 174 3.03 -4.69 -7.93
N TYR A 175 2.59 -5.52 -8.87
CA TYR A 175 2.72 -6.98 -8.77
C TYR A 175 4.18 -7.43 -8.66
N ALA A 176 5.06 -6.86 -9.48
CA ALA A 176 6.50 -7.12 -9.44
C ALA A 176 7.12 -6.70 -8.10
N ALA A 177 6.66 -5.59 -7.51
CA ALA A 177 7.07 -5.16 -6.18
C ALA A 177 6.72 -6.20 -5.11
N VAL A 178 5.48 -6.70 -5.16
CA VAL A 178 4.92 -7.59 -4.15
C VAL A 178 5.51 -9.00 -4.24
N LEU A 179 5.88 -9.45 -5.44
CA LEU A 179 6.57 -10.73 -5.62
C LEU A 179 8.00 -10.73 -5.07
N ASP A 180 8.66 -9.58 -5.00
CA ASP A 180 9.99 -9.44 -4.39
C ASP A 180 9.86 -9.28 -2.87
N ASP A 181 10.25 -10.33 -2.14
CA ASP A 181 10.26 -10.35 -0.68
C ASP A 181 11.03 -9.20 -0.04
N ALA A 182 12.08 -8.72 -0.70
CA ALA A 182 12.87 -7.61 -0.18
C ALA A 182 12.10 -6.28 -0.17
N LEU A 183 10.98 -6.19 -0.91
CA LEU A 183 10.19 -4.98 -1.11
C LEU A 183 8.82 -5.01 -0.42
N VAL A 184 8.55 -6.01 0.42
CA VAL A 184 7.31 -6.12 1.20
C VAL A 184 7.61 -6.09 2.70
N LEU A 185 6.72 -5.50 3.49
CA LEU A 185 6.77 -5.56 4.96
C LEU A 185 5.43 -6.02 5.53
N THR A 186 5.50 -6.85 6.56
CA THR A 186 4.37 -7.13 7.45
C THR A 186 4.00 -5.88 8.23
N ILE A 187 2.72 -5.52 8.27
CA ILE A 187 2.20 -4.43 9.10
C ILE A 187 1.27 -4.99 10.18
N ASP A 188 1.10 -4.22 11.25
CA ASP A 188 0.18 -4.51 12.34
C ASP A 188 -1.27 -4.40 11.84
N ARG A 189 -2.14 -5.35 12.23
CA ARG A 189 -3.57 -5.32 11.84
C ARG A 189 -4.29 -4.10 12.41
N ALA A 190 -3.87 -3.57 13.57
CA ALA A 190 -4.42 -2.35 14.15
C ALA A 190 -4.15 -1.09 13.30
N TYR A 191 -3.33 -1.18 12.24
CA TYR A 191 -3.21 -0.13 11.22
C TYR A 191 -4.58 0.26 10.63
N PHE A 192 -5.50 -0.70 10.45
CA PHE A 192 -6.80 -0.42 9.87
C PHE A 192 -7.70 0.44 10.77
N ASP A 193 -7.41 0.50 12.07
CA ASP A 193 -8.12 1.32 13.06
C ASP A 193 -7.69 2.79 13.04
N LEU A 194 -6.55 3.12 12.41
CA LEU A 194 -6.08 4.50 12.27
C LEU A 194 -7.07 5.34 11.45
N THR A 195 -7.56 6.42 12.04
CA THR A 195 -8.66 7.21 11.46
C THR A 195 -8.19 8.43 10.67
N GLY A 196 -7.02 8.99 11.00
CA GLY A 196 -6.42 10.16 10.36
C GLY A 196 -5.51 9.80 9.19
N GLY A 197 -5.53 10.59 8.11
CA GLY A 197 -4.70 10.29 6.95
C GLY A 197 -3.21 10.53 7.19
N LEU A 198 -2.87 11.57 7.98
CA LEU A 198 -1.49 11.80 8.41
C LEU A 198 -0.98 10.66 9.32
N GLU A 199 -1.83 10.12 10.20
CA GLU A 199 -1.50 8.98 11.07
C GLU A 199 -1.17 7.73 10.24
N ARG A 200 -2.02 7.41 9.26
CA ARG A 200 -1.83 6.26 8.36
C ARG A 200 -0.53 6.39 7.56
N TRP A 201 -0.29 7.56 6.98
CA TRP A 201 0.97 7.83 6.28
C TRP A 201 2.18 7.72 7.20
N LEU A 202 2.10 8.32 8.40
CA LEU A 202 3.21 8.30 9.36
C LEU A 202 3.51 6.88 9.82
N TYR A 203 2.49 6.06 10.08
CA TYR A 203 2.66 4.65 10.42
C TYR A 203 3.47 3.92 9.33
N ARG A 204 3.11 4.09 8.06
CA ARG A 204 3.81 3.43 6.95
C ARG A 204 5.27 3.90 6.85
N LEU A 205 5.50 5.21 6.96
CA LEU A 205 6.85 5.78 6.97
C LEU A 205 7.69 5.21 8.12
N VAL A 206 7.14 5.23 9.33
CA VAL A 206 7.77 4.69 10.54
C VAL A 206 8.05 3.20 10.38
N ARG A 207 7.12 2.41 9.84
CA ARG A 207 7.32 0.97 9.64
C ARG A 207 8.42 0.65 8.62
N LYS A 208 8.58 1.49 7.60
CA LYS A 208 9.65 1.37 6.60
C LYS A 208 11.03 1.71 7.18
N HIS A 209 11.11 2.69 8.07
CA HIS A 209 12.37 3.20 8.62
C HIS A 209 12.74 2.63 10.01
N GLY A 210 11.76 2.18 10.77
CA GLY A 210 11.88 1.68 12.14
C GLY A 210 12.28 0.22 12.23
N GLY A 211 13.09 -0.26 11.29
CA GLY A 211 13.71 -1.59 11.34
C GLY A 211 14.83 -1.66 12.39
N ARG A 212 15.73 -2.64 12.24
CA ARG A 212 16.82 -3.07 13.18
C ARG A 212 17.86 -2.01 13.59
N GLN A 213 17.56 -0.73 13.59
CA GLN A 213 18.47 0.31 14.06
C GLN A 213 18.25 0.52 15.57
N GLU A 214 19.24 0.11 16.37
CA GLU A 214 19.23 0.23 17.84
C GLU A 214 18.97 1.65 18.34
N HIS A 215 19.28 2.67 17.53
CA HIS A 215 19.19 4.08 17.90
C HIS A 215 17.91 4.78 17.39
N GLY A 216 16.99 4.04 16.73
CA GLY A 216 15.80 4.61 16.10
C GLY A 216 16.10 5.43 14.84
N TRP A 217 15.07 6.06 14.29
CA TRP A 217 15.18 6.96 13.14
C TRP A 217 14.57 8.32 13.47
N SER A 218 15.11 9.39 12.89
CA SER A 218 14.58 10.73 13.07
C SER A 218 14.38 11.49 11.76
N PHE A 219 13.43 12.42 11.76
CA PHE A 219 13.17 13.36 10.68
C PHE A 219 12.81 14.72 11.26
N ASP A 220 13.31 15.79 10.65
CA ASP A 220 12.77 17.12 10.93
C ASP A 220 11.37 17.29 10.32
N PHE A 221 10.57 18.18 10.91
CA PHE A 221 9.17 18.37 10.52
C PHE A 221 9.01 18.91 9.10
N ALA A 222 9.95 19.75 8.63
CA ALA A 222 9.88 20.30 7.27
C ALA A 222 10.13 19.22 6.22
N HIS A 223 11.08 18.31 6.50
CA HIS A 223 11.32 17.13 5.67
C HIS A 223 10.11 16.21 5.63
N LEU A 224 9.47 15.94 6.79
CA LEU A 224 8.24 15.14 6.83
C LEU A 224 7.12 15.77 6.02
N HIS A 225 6.92 17.09 6.13
CA HIS A 225 5.90 17.81 5.38
C HIS A 225 6.12 17.73 3.86
N ALA A 226 7.36 17.94 3.41
CA ALA A 226 7.72 17.78 2.00
C ALA A 226 7.53 16.32 1.53
N LYS A 227 7.92 15.35 2.37
CA LYS A 227 7.81 13.91 2.07
C LYS A 227 6.37 13.41 2.04
N SER A 228 5.47 14.02 2.80
CA SER A 228 4.08 13.57 2.89
C SER A 228 3.22 13.99 1.70
N GLY A 229 3.68 14.96 0.90
CA GLY A 229 2.88 15.56 -0.17
C GLY A 229 1.60 16.24 0.33
N SER A 230 1.56 16.67 1.61
CA SER A 230 0.40 17.32 2.21
C SER A 230 0.17 18.72 1.62
N LEU A 231 -1.10 19.08 1.42
CA LEU A 231 -1.48 20.45 1.03
C LEU A 231 -1.68 21.36 2.24
N SER A 232 -1.75 20.81 3.46
CA SER A 232 -1.89 21.62 4.68
C SER A 232 -0.65 22.48 4.87
N PRO A 233 -0.80 23.75 5.30
CA PRO A 233 0.35 24.58 5.67
C PRO A 233 1.20 23.90 6.76
N LEU A 234 2.52 24.11 6.72
CA LEU A 234 3.47 23.47 7.64
C LEU A 234 3.07 23.63 9.12
N LYS A 235 2.53 24.79 9.51
CA LYS A 235 2.06 25.03 10.88
C LYS A 235 0.93 24.08 11.30
N HIS A 236 -0.03 23.82 10.41
CA HIS A 236 -1.12 22.87 10.68
C HIS A 236 -0.61 21.43 10.67
N PHE A 237 0.26 21.09 9.72
CA PHE A 237 0.91 19.79 9.69
C PHE A 237 1.70 19.50 10.98
N ALA A 238 2.46 20.48 11.46
CA ALA A 238 3.21 20.38 12.71
C ALA A 238 2.28 20.26 13.93
N TYR A 239 1.13 20.95 13.93
CA TYR A 239 0.12 20.81 14.97
C TYR A 239 -0.45 19.38 15.00
N ASP A 240 -0.87 18.86 13.85
CA ASP A 240 -1.40 17.51 13.72
C ASP A 240 -0.36 16.47 14.13
N LEU A 241 0.90 16.65 13.72
CA LEU A 241 1.99 15.75 14.10
C LEU A 241 2.25 15.75 15.62
N ARG A 242 2.21 16.91 16.27
CA ARG A 242 2.29 16.99 17.74
C ARG A 242 1.14 16.28 18.42
N ASP A 243 -0.07 16.40 17.90
CA ASP A 243 -1.24 15.70 18.44
C ASP A 243 -1.12 14.17 18.30
N ILE A 244 -0.60 13.69 17.17
CA ILE A 244 -0.29 12.26 16.96
C ILE A 244 0.75 11.79 17.98
N VAL A 245 1.84 12.52 18.16
CA VAL A 245 2.88 12.18 19.15
C VAL A 245 2.31 12.21 20.57
N ARG A 246 1.41 13.15 20.90
CA ARG A 246 0.77 13.20 22.22
C ARG A 246 -0.13 11.98 22.48
N ARG A 247 -0.88 11.53 21.48
CA ARG A 247 -1.83 10.40 21.60
C ARG A 247 -1.19 9.03 21.46
N GLN A 248 -0.02 8.93 20.82
CA GLN A 248 0.68 7.68 20.51
C GLN A 248 -0.20 6.61 19.82
N PRO A 249 -0.95 6.94 18.73
CA PRO A 249 -1.89 5.98 18.16
C PRO A 249 -1.23 4.92 17.27
N LEU A 250 0.07 5.01 16.99
CA LEU A 250 0.75 4.13 16.02
C LEU A 250 1.06 2.77 16.65
N PRO A 251 0.40 1.68 16.23
CA PRO A 251 0.64 0.37 16.84
C PRO A 251 2.09 -0.09 16.62
N GLY A 252 2.71 -0.67 17.64
CA GLY A 252 4.09 -1.18 17.57
C GLY A 252 5.20 -0.11 17.61
N TYR A 253 4.86 1.17 17.75
CA TYR A 253 5.82 2.27 17.72
C TYR A 253 5.61 3.30 18.84
N ARG A 254 6.71 3.83 19.35
CA ARG A 254 6.72 4.98 20.26
C ARG A 254 7.36 6.16 19.58
N LEU A 255 6.63 7.27 19.52
CA LEU A 255 7.08 8.52 18.92
C LEU A 255 7.57 9.50 19.99
N ARG A 256 8.53 10.34 19.64
CA ARG A 256 8.99 11.45 20.49
C ARG A 256 9.29 12.67 19.62
N ILE A 257 9.12 13.84 20.21
CA ILE A 257 9.61 15.09 19.63
C ILE A 257 10.79 15.52 20.47
N GLU A 258 11.94 15.65 19.84
CA GLU A 258 13.15 16.14 20.49
C GLU A 258 13.14 17.66 20.45
N PRO A 259 13.15 18.33 21.62
CA PRO A 259 13.23 19.78 21.68
C PRO A 259 14.62 20.21 21.22
N CYS A 260 14.68 20.93 20.10
CA CYS A 260 15.92 21.55 19.63
C CYS A 260 15.90 23.04 19.96
N ALA A 261 16.69 23.49 20.94
CA ALA A 261 16.78 24.91 21.28
C ALA A 261 17.33 25.70 20.07
N GLY A 262 16.45 26.44 19.39
CA GLY A 262 16.78 27.21 18.18
C GLY A 262 16.88 26.42 16.87
N GLY A 263 16.56 25.11 16.89
CA GLY A 263 16.60 24.24 15.71
C GLY A 263 15.21 23.77 15.25
N PRO A 264 15.10 23.08 14.09
CA PRO A 264 13.84 22.51 13.65
C PRO A 264 13.38 21.43 14.63
N GLU A 265 12.06 21.27 14.79
CA GLU A 265 11.51 20.16 15.56
C GLU A 265 11.83 18.83 14.87
N ILE A 266 12.32 17.88 15.66
CA ILE A 266 12.72 16.56 15.19
C ILE A 266 11.75 15.53 15.76
N LEU A 267 11.13 14.75 14.87
CA LEU A 267 10.41 13.54 15.24
C LEU A 267 11.40 12.37 15.30
N SER A 268 11.48 11.68 16.43
CA SER A 268 12.17 10.40 16.55
C SER A 268 11.19 9.28 16.91
N PHE A 269 11.51 8.05 16.52
CA PHE A 269 10.67 6.89 16.81
C PHE A 269 11.47 5.61 16.98
N VAL A 270 10.93 4.73 17.82
CA VAL A 270 11.47 3.41 18.11
C VAL A 270 10.35 2.37 18.10
N THR A 271 10.69 1.14 17.73
CA THR A 271 9.76 0.02 17.87
C THR A 271 9.52 -0.28 19.36
N THR A 272 8.29 -0.57 19.74
CA THR A 272 7.96 -0.97 21.12
C THR A 272 8.30 -2.43 21.41
N ASP A 273 8.33 -3.25 20.36
CA ASP A 273 8.75 -4.65 20.40
C ASP A 273 9.38 -4.99 19.04
N PRO A 274 10.73 -5.12 18.96
CA PRO A 274 11.43 -5.44 17.73
C PRO A 274 11.03 -6.77 17.08
N ASP A 275 10.46 -7.69 17.87
CA ASP A 275 10.11 -9.05 17.46
C ASP A 275 8.61 -9.23 17.18
N ALA A 276 7.74 -8.33 17.68
CA ALA A 276 6.27 -8.41 17.51
C ALA A 276 5.82 -8.39 16.04
N LEU A 277 6.50 -7.62 15.19
CA LEU A 277 6.16 -7.51 13.76
C LEU A 277 7.01 -8.46 12.91
N GLY A 278 7.04 -9.73 13.33
CA GLY A 278 7.39 -10.89 12.53
C GLY A 278 8.79 -10.86 11.93
N THR A 279 9.70 -11.65 12.52
CA THR A 279 10.85 -12.19 11.78
C THR A 279 10.32 -12.82 10.48
N PRO A 280 10.91 -12.56 9.30
CA PRO A 280 10.57 -13.35 8.11
C PRO A 280 10.76 -14.81 8.49
N ARG A 281 9.70 -15.62 8.40
CA ARG A 281 9.77 -17.06 8.64
C ARG A 281 10.80 -17.60 7.65
N ARG A 282 12.05 -17.75 8.10
CA ARG A 282 13.05 -18.53 7.39
C ARG A 282 12.47 -19.93 7.32
N HIS A 283 11.96 -20.31 6.15
CA HIS A 283 11.67 -21.70 5.88
C HIS A 283 12.96 -22.48 6.17
N ARG A 284 12.88 -23.34 7.19
CA ARG A 284 13.84 -24.40 7.43
C ARG A 284 13.87 -25.19 6.12
N ARG A 285 14.93 -25.02 5.31
CA ARG A 285 15.21 -25.95 4.22
C ARG A 285 15.22 -27.33 4.87
N SER A 286 14.27 -28.18 4.49
CA SER A 286 14.33 -29.60 4.82
C SER A 286 15.72 -30.09 4.42
N PRO A 287 16.45 -30.80 5.30
CA PRO A 287 17.74 -31.34 4.92
C PRO A 287 17.48 -32.31 3.77
N ILE A 288 18.10 -32.02 2.63
CA ILE A 288 18.21 -32.96 1.52
C ILE A 288 18.74 -34.24 2.14
N ARG A 289 17.91 -35.28 2.16
CA ARG A 289 18.39 -36.64 2.44
C ARG A 289 19.36 -36.97 1.32
N SER A 290 20.65 -36.88 1.63
CA SER A 290 21.67 -37.60 0.89
C SER A 290 21.37 -39.08 1.10
N GLY A 291 20.65 -39.66 0.13
CA GLY A 291 20.41 -41.09 0.04
C GLY A 291 21.47 -41.70 -0.86
N ASP A 292 22.12 -42.72 -0.33
CA ASP A 292 23.33 -43.36 -0.78
C ASP A 292 23.37 -43.88 -2.22
N LYS A 293 24.62 -43.98 -2.68
CA LYS A 293 25.09 -44.88 -3.73
C LYS A 293 24.64 -46.32 -3.45
N LEU A 294 24.06 -46.96 -4.46
CA LEU A 294 24.48 -48.26 -5.02
C LEU A 294 23.68 -48.50 -6.31
#